data_AF-A0A1Q3MQ93-F1
#
_entry.id   AF-A0A1Q3MQ93-F1
#
_cell.length_a   1.000
_cell.length_b   1.000
_cell.length_c   1.000
_cell.angle_alpha   90.00
_cell.angle_beta   90.00
_cell.angle_gamma   90.00
#
_symmetry.space_group_name_H-M   'P 1'
#
loop_
_entity.id
_entity.type
_entity.pdbx_description
1 polymer ?
#
loop_
_entity_poly.entity_id
_entity_poly.type
_entity_poly.pdbx_seq_one_letter_code
_entity_poly.pdbx_strand_id
1 'polypeptide(L)' 'MNPKRPYPGSSSGPMKEIHWLIKSGCQFIIATHSPILLAYPDAQTYWLDEEGVSQRRWDELERVQTTRSFLDNPTIF' A
#
# COMPACT_ATOMS: atom_id res chain seq x y z
N MET A 1 11.05 11.33 20.28
CA MET A 1 11.80 10.15 20.79
C MET A 1 11.79 9.13 19.67
N ASN A 2 12.95 8.74 19.12
CA ASN A 2 13.00 7.86 17.95
C ASN A 2 12.73 6.40 18.39
N PRO A 3 11.70 5.70 17.87
CA PRO A 3 11.39 4.35 18.30
C PRO A 3 12.58 3.41 18.05
N LYS A 4 13.06 2.72 19.09
CA LYS A 4 14.13 1.70 18.94
C LYS A 4 13.64 0.62 17.97
N ARG A 5 14.48 0.28 16.98
CA ARG A 5 14.19 -0.76 15.98
C ARG A 5 13.86 -2.09 16.68
N PRO A 6 12.80 -2.82 16.28
CA PRO A 6 12.55 -4.16 16.80
C PRO A 6 13.73 -5.10 16.48
N TYR A 7 13.98 -6.08 17.35
CA TYR A 7 15.14 -6.98 17.28
C TYR A 7 15.30 -7.67 15.91
N PRO A 8 16.55 -7.84 15.41
CA PRO A 8 16.82 -8.59 14.19
C PRO A 8 16.51 -10.07 14.44
N GLY A 9 15.36 -10.55 13.96
CA GLY A 9 14.91 -11.93 14.16
C GLY A 9 13.39 -12.14 14.08
N SER A 10 12.58 -11.07 14.22
CA SER A 10 11.16 -11.14 13.85
C SER A 10 11.02 -10.94 12.35
N SER A 11 10.39 -11.87 11.63
CA SER A 11 10.18 -11.82 10.17
C SER A 11 9.75 -10.42 9.74
N SER A 12 10.66 -9.70 9.10
CA SER A 12 10.49 -8.31 8.73
C SER A 12 10.18 -8.25 7.23
N GLY A 13 8.87 -8.26 6.96
CA GLY A 13 8.36 -8.11 5.60
C GLY A 13 8.35 -6.62 5.22
N PRO A 14 8.40 -6.28 3.92
CA PRO A 14 8.58 -4.90 3.44
C PRO A 14 7.61 -3.89 4.06
N MET A 15 6.39 -4.31 4.38
CA MET A 15 5.38 -3.47 5.04
C MET A 15 5.78 -3.03 6.46
N LYS A 16 6.44 -3.90 7.23
CA LYS A 16 6.91 -3.60 8.60
C LYS A 16 8.06 -2.59 8.56
N GLU A 17 8.98 -2.76 7.61
CA GLU A 17 10.08 -1.85 7.37
C GLU A 17 9.58 -0.44 7.01
N ILE A 18 8.67 -0.35 6.03
CA ILE A 18 8.05 0.92 5.62
C ILE A 18 7.36 1.57 6.83
N HIS A 19 6.57 0.80 7.59
CA HIS A 19 5.87 1.31 8.75
C HIS A 19 6.81 1.88 9.82
N TRP A 20 7.90 1.18 10.12
CA TRP A 20 8.88 1.65 11.11
C TRP A 20 9.60 2.92 10.65
N LEU A 21 9.98 3.00 9.38
CA LEU A 21 10.62 4.19 8.81
C LEU A 21 9.67 5.40 8.85
N ILE A 22 8.39 5.21 8.54
CA ILE A 22 7.36 6.25 8.68
C ILE A 22 7.27 6.74 10.14
N LYS A 23 7.24 5.82 11.11
CA LYS A 23 7.24 6.18 12.54
C LYS A 23 8.53 6.88 13.00
N SER A 24 9.62 6.72 12.25
CA SER A 24 10.91 7.38 12.49
C SER A 24 11.02 8.75 11.80
N GLY A 25 9.95 9.21 11.14
CA GLY A 25 9.87 10.52 10.48
C GLY A 25 10.20 10.50 8.99
N CYS A 26 10.37 9.32 8.37
CA CYS A 26 10.54 9.23 6.92
C CYS A 26 9.20 9.41 6.21
N GLN A 27 9.24 10.00 5.02
CA GLN A 27 8.10 10.08 4.10
C GLN A 27 8.43 9.25 2.85
N PHE A 28 7.41 8.63 2.27
CA PHE A 28 7.55 7.76 1.10
C PHE A 28 6.60 8.19 -0.01
N ILE A 29 7.11 8.16 -1.24
CA ILE A 29 6.30 8.16 -2.46
C ILE A 29 6.53 6.79 -3.11
N ILE A 30 5.46 6.03 -3.30
CA ILE A 30 5.52 4.65 -3.80
C ILE A 30 4.66 4.55 -5.05
N ALA A 31 5.27 4.27 -6.20
CA ALA A 31 4.57 3.87 -7.41
C ALA A 31 4.44 2.33 -7.41
N THR A 32 3.22 1.81 -7.42
CA THR A 32 2.99 0.36 -7.31
C THR A 32 1.67 -0.06 -7.94
N HIS A 33 1.66 -1.29 -8.47
CA HIS A 33 0.44 -2.00 -8.86
C HIS A 33 -0.01 -3.01 -7.80
N SER A 34 0.72 -3.13 -6.67
CA SER A 34 0.37 -4.09 -5.62
C SER A 34 -0.82 -3.59 -4.80
N PRO A 35 -1.96 -4.30 -4.79
CA PRO A 35 -3.12 -3.92 -3.98
C PRO A 35 -2.81 -3.93 -2.47
N ILE A 36 -1.83 -4.73 -2.04
CA ILE A 36 -1.38 -4.81 -0.64
C ILE A 36 -0.73 -3.50 -0.19
N LEU A 37 0.14 -2.91 -1.02
CA LEU A 37 0.79 -1.64 -0.71
C LEU A 37 -0.18 -0.46 -0.87
N LEU A 38 -1.08 -0.52 -1.86
CA LEU A 38 -2.13 0.48 -2.02
C LEU A 38 -3.04 0.57 -0.78
N ALA A 39 -3.21 -0.55 -0.07
CA ALA A 39 -3.99 -0.62 1.17
C ALA A 39 -3.25 -0.13 2.43
N TYR A 40 -2.08 0.53 2.30
CA TYR A 40 -1.36 1.06 3.45
C TYR A 40 -2.23 2.10 4.19
N PRO A 41 -2.44 1.97 5.52
CA PRO A 41 -3.27 2.90 6.27
C PRO A 41 -2.83 4.35 6.15
N ASP A 42 -3.78 5.27 6.04
CA ASP A 42 -3.56 6.73 5.96
C ASP A 42 -2.76 7.19 4.72
N ALA A 43 -2.51 6.31 3.75
CA ALA A 43 -1.85 6.69 2.51
C ALA A 43 -2.79 7.51 1.60
N GLN A 44 -2.26 8.61 1.05
CA GLN A 44 -2.91 9.29 -0.06
C GLN A 44 -2.66 8.49 -1.33
N THR A 45 -3.72 8.13 -2.05
CA THR A 45 -3.59 7.36 -3.28
C THR A 45 -3.80 8.23 -4.52
N TYR A 46 -2.90 8.05 -5.49
CA TYR A 46 -2.97 8.70 -6.78
C TYR A 46 -3.08 7.64 -7.87
N TRP A 47 -3.96 7.89 -8.81
CA TRP A 47 -4.13 7.12 -10.02
C TRP A 47 -3.40 7.83 -11.17
N LEU A 48 -2.58 7.06 -11.87
CA LEU A 48 -1.80 7.52 -13.01
C LEU A 48 -2.30 6.77 -14.25
N ASP A 49 -2.82 7.53 -15.20
CA ASP A 49 -3.29 7.04 -16.50
C ASP A 49 -2.91 8.00 -17.63
N GLU A 50 -3.47 7.76 -18.81
CA GLU A 50 -3.23 8.58 -20.00
C GLU A 50 -3.75 10.01 -19.87
N GLU A 51 -4.71 10.27 -18.97
CA GLU A 51 -5.25 11.61 -18.68
C GLU A 51 -4.41 12.38 -17.67
N GLY A 52 -3.47 11.70 -16.99
CA GLY A 52 -2.50 12.29 -16.08
C GLY A 52 -2.57 11.70 -14.66
N VAL A 53 -2.40 12.56 -13.65
CA VAL A 53 -2.38 12.14 -12.24
C VAL A 53 -3.61 12.69 -11.53
N SER A 54 -4.42 11.81 -10.95
CA SER A 54 -5.61 12.18 -10.17
C SER A 54 -5.57 11.52 -8.79
N GLN A 55 -5.97 12.25 -7.75
CA GLN A 55 -6.17 11.63 -6.44
C GLN A 55 -7.46 10.82 -6.46
N ARG A 56 -7.41 9.56 -6.02
CA ARG A 56 -8.57 8.69 -5.93
C ARG A 56 -8.59 7.97 -4.59
N ARG A 57 -9.77 7.57 -4.15
CA ARG A 57 -9.86 6.74 -2.94
C ARG A 57 -9.36 5.33 -3.26
N TRP A 58 -8.76 4.68 -2.27
CA TRP A 58 -8.22 3.33 -2.43
C TRP A 58 -9.26 2.33 -2.96
N ASP A 59 -10.50 2.40 -2.48
CA ASP A 59 -11.63 1.55 -2.88
C ASP A 59 -12.15 1.81 -4.31
N GLU A 60 -11.77 2.94 -4.91
CA GLU A 60 -12.14 3.32 -6.28
C GLU A 60 -11.11 2.84 -7.32
N LEU A 61 -9.95 2.34 -6.88
CA LEU A 61 -8.90 1.92 -7.80
C LEU A 61 -9.27 0.60 -8.45
N GLU A 62 -9.16 0.55 -9.78
CA GLU A 62 -9.46 -0.65 -10.57
C GLU A 62 -8.72 -1.89 -10.04
N ARG A 63 -7.41 -1.76 -9.77
CA ARG A 63 -6.60 -2.88 -9.26
C ARG A 63 -7.10 -3.41 -7.92
N VAL A 64 -7.65 -2.55 -7.06
CA VAL A 64 -8.21 -2.92 -5.76
C VAL A 64 -9.54 -3.64 -5.96
N GLN A 65 -10.42 -3.12 -6.82
CA GLN A 65 -11.71 -3.73 -7.12
C GLN A 65 -11.55 -5.10 -7.76
N THR A 66 -10.69 -5.23 -8.77
CA THR A 66 -10.41 -6.51 -9.45
C THR A 66 -9.86 -7.54 -8.47
N THR A 67 -8.89 -7.15 -7.62
CA THR A 67 -8.33 -8.06 -6.61
C THR A 67 -9.38 -8.49 -5.60
N ARG A 68 -10.22 -7.55 -5.13
CA ARG A 68 -11.32 -7.85 -4.21
C ARG A 68 -12.31 -8.83 -4.82
N SER A 69 -12.79 -8.57 -6.03
CA SER A 69 -13.72 -9.45 -6.74
C SER A 69 -13.16 -10.87 -6.94
N PHE A 70 -11.88 -10.99 -7.29
CA PHE A 70 -11.21 -12.29 -7.41
C PHE A 70 -11.13 -13.03 -6.07
N LEU A 71 -10.79 -12.34 -4.99
CA LEU A 71 -10.72 -12.95 -3.65
C LEU A 71 -12.09 -13.33 -3.10
N ASP A 72 -13.12 -12.53 -3.39
CA ASP A 72 -14.50 -12.78 -2.95
C ASP A 72 -15.11 -13.98 -3.68
N ASN A 73 -14.82 -14.15 -4.96
CA ASN A 73 -15.26 -15.31 -5.73
C ASN A 73 -14.27 -15.64 -6.88
N PRO A 74 -13.31 -16.54 -6.66
CA PRO A 74 -12.30 -16.88 -7.68
C PRO A 74 -12.87 -17.58 -8.92
N THR A 75 -14.08 -18.16 -8.85
CA THR A 75 -14.65 -18.98 -9.93
C THR A 75 -15.33 -18.20 -11.06
N ILE A 76 -15.47 -16.88 -10.91
CA ILE A 76 -16.10 -16.01 -11.93
C ILE A 76 -15.12 -15.51 -13.00
N PHE A 77 -13.84 -15.88 -12.89
CA PHE A 77 -12.76 -15.48 -13.79
C PHE A 77 -12.20 -16.67 -14.57
#